data_AF-A0A7M1LFC1-F1
#
_entry.id   AF-A0A7M1LFC1-F1
#
_cell.length_a   1.000
_cell.length_b   1.000
_cell.length_c   1.000
_cell.angle_alpha   90.00
_cell.angle_beta   90.00
_cell.angle_gamma   90.00
#
_symmetry.space_group_name_H-M   'P 1'
#
loop_
_entity.id
_entity.type
_entity.pdbx_description
1 polymer ?
#
loop_
_entity_poly.entity_id
_entity_poly.type
_entity_poly.pdbx_seq_one_letter_code
_entity_poly.pdbx_strand_id
1 'polypeptide(L)'
;MSSTKELARELYLKGFNISKIAQILHKSPKTIQNYKSRDGNWDMIKATDAILNAKNSGETIYNSFIDQMYQAIKDITDDDKLSSIEKANALSKVGDSFAKMKYIAKLEDPASYKLSIVKEVIKLIVEHFKSSGDDKSLQNLVLLLDSAEFNKKIENLNAI
;
A
#
# COMPACT_ATOMS: atom_id res chain seq x y z
N MET A 1 17.26 3.02 31.20
CA MET A 1 16.57 1.73 30.95
C MET A 1 15.21 2.07 30.37
N SER A 2 14.94 1.78 29.09
CA SER A 2 13.60 2.00 28.52
C SER A 2 12.60 1.12 29.26
N SER A 3 11.48 1.70 29.67
CA SER A 3 10.40 0.97 30.33
C SER A 3 9.86 -0.12 29.40
N THR A 4 9.36 -1.23 29.95
CA THR A 4 8.76 -2.32 29.15
C THR A 4 7.64 -1.83 28.24
N LYS A 5 6.98 -0.71 28.60
CA LYS A 5 5.97 -0.04 27.77
C LYS A 5 6.58 0.64 26.55
N GLU A 6 7.70 1.33 26.70
CA GLU A 6 8.41 1.97 25.58
C GLU A 6 8.96 0.93 24.60
N LEU A 7 9.52 -0.17 25.10
CA LEU A 7 10.00 -1.25 24.24
C LEU A 7 8.84 -1.94 23.48
N ALA A 8 7.68 -2.09 24.12
CA ALA A 8 6.46 -2.57 23.46
C ALA A 8 5.99 -1.62 22.35
N ARG A 9 6.08 -0.31 22.58
CA ARG A 9 5.76 0.73 21.59
C ARG A 9 6.71 0.65 20.40
N GLU A 10 8.02 0.58 20.63
CA GLU A 10 9.02 0.48 19.57
C GLU A 10 8.83 -0.76 18.70
N LEU A 11 8.59 -1.93 19.30
CA LEU A 11 8.30 -3.16 18.55
C LEU A 11 7.00 -3.04 17.75
N TYR A 12 5.98 -2.37 18.30
CA TYR A 12 4.73 -2.13 17.58
C TYR A 12 4.90 -1.23 16.35
N LEU A 13 5.68 -0.16 16.49
CA LEU A 13 6.02 0.77 15.40
C LEU A 13 6.87 0.09 14.34
N LYS A 14 7.75 -0.85 14.73
CA LYS A 14 8.51 -1.71 13.81
C LYS A 14 7.68 -2.79 13.10
N GLY A 15 6.36 -2.85 13.32
CA GLY A 15 5.45 -3.71 12.58
C GLY A 15 5.05 -5.01 13.28
N PHE A 16 5.58 -5.32 14.47
CA PHE A 16 5.21 -6.53 15.18
C PHE A 16 3.76 -6.44 15.72
N ASN A 17 3.01 -7.55 15.63
CA ASN A 17 1.66 -7.64 16.19
C ASN A 17 1.69 -7.85 17.72
N ILE A 18 0.57 -7.58 18.40
CA ILE A 18 0.45 -7.59 19.86
C ILE A 18 0.81 -8.96 20.45
N SER A 19 0.40 -10.06 19.81
CA SER A 19 0.73 -11.41 20.25
C SER A 19 2.23 -11.69 20.19
N LYS A 20 2.91 -11.22 19.14
CA LYS A 20 4.35 -11.38 18.98
C LYS A 20 5.14 -10.53 19.97
N ILE A 21 4.68 -9.30 20.22
CA ILE A 21 5.28 -8.41 21.24
C ILE A 21 5.11 -9.01 22.64
N ALA A 22 3.93 -9.55 22.94
CA ALA A 22 3.64 -10.22 24.20
C ALA A 22 4.59 -11.40 24.44
N GLN A 23 4.86 -12.18 23.39
CA GLN A 23 5.84 -13.28 23.42
C GLN A 23 7.26 -12.77 23.69
N ILE A 24 7.72 -11.73 22.96
CA ILE A 24 9.08 -11.17 23.08
C ILE A 24 9.32 -10.55 24.46
N LEU A 25 8.31 -9.90 25.03
CA LEU A 25 8.42 -9.19 26.31
C LEU A 25 8.01 -10.04 27.52
N HIS A 26 7.67 -11.31 27.29
CA HIS A 26 7.14 -12.21 28.32
C HIS A 26 5.97 -11.60 29.10
N LYS A 27 5.01 -10.99 28.37
CA LYS A 27 3.78 -10.38 28.91
C LYS A 27 2.54 -11.04 28.31
N SER A 28 1.38 -10.78 28.91
CA SER A 28 0.12 -11.19 28.30
C SER A 28 -0.25 -10.27 27.13
N PRO A 29 -0.91 -10.78 26.07
CA PRO A 29 -1.44 -9.92 25.00
C PRO A 29 -2.35 -8.80 25.52
N LYS A 30 -3.14 -9.08 26.58
CA LYS A 30 -3.99 -8.09 27.26
C LYS A 30 -3.17 -6.95 27.87
N THR A 31 -2.00 -7.23 28.41
CA THR A 31 -1.09 -6.22 28.96
C THR A 31 -0.56 -5.30 27.85
N ILE A 32 -0.17 -5.86 26.70
CA ILE A 32 0.30 -5.07 25.55
C ILE A 32 -0.84 -4.24 24.94
N GLN A 33 -2.05 -4.81 24.86
CA GLN A 33 -3.25 -4.08 24.44
C GLN A 33 -3.51 -2.88 25.36
N ASN A 34 -3.42 -3.07 26.68
CA ASN A 34 -3.62 -1.99 27.65
C ASN A 34 -2.56 -0.89 27.54
N TYR A 35 -1.31 -1.24 27.21
CA TYR A 35 -0.26 -0.25 26.94
C TYR A 35 -0.61 0.62 25.74
N LYS A 36 -1.07 -0.01 24.66
CA LYS A 36 -1.53 0.66 23.45
C LYS A 36 -2.74 1.56 23.72
N SER A 37 -3.77 1.04 24.39
CA SER A 37 -5.01 1.77 24.66
C SER A 37 -4.85 2.95 25.62
N ARG A 38 -3.92 2.88 26.59
CA ARG A 38 -3.66 3.99 27.53
C ARG A 38 -2.87 5.14 26.91
N ASP A 39 -2.02 4.88 25.91
CA ASP A 39 -1.26 5.93 25.23
C ASP A 39 -2.03 6.54 24.05
N GLY A 40 -3.02 5.84 23.48
CA GLY A 40 -3.93 6.33 22.44
C GLY A 40 -3.31 6.64 21.06
N ASN A 41 -2.00 6.92 21.02
CA ASN A 41 -1.35 7.52 19.86
C ASN A 41 -0.50 6.53 19.05
N TRP A 42 -0.41 5.26 19.45
CA TRP A 42 0.49 4.31 18.77
C TRP A 42 0.06 4.04 17.33
N ASP A 43 -1.24 3.92 17.09
CA ASP A 43 -1.80 3.78 15.74
C ASP A 43 -1.56 5.05 14.90
N MET A 44 -1.76 6.22 15.52
CA MET A 44 -1.51 7.50 14.88
C MET A 44 -0.04 7.66 14.50
N ILE A 45 0.89 7.36 15.41
CA ILE A 45 2.33 7.45 15.15
C ILE A 45 2.76 6.45 14.08
N LYS A 46 2.24 5.22 14.11
CA LYS A 46 2.51 4.21 13.08
C LYS A 46 2.01 4.67 11.71
N ALA A 47 0.82 5.26 11.66
CA ALA A 47 0.28 5.84 10.44
C ALA A 47 1.12 7.05 10.00
N THR A 48 1.47 7.97 10.89
CA THR A 48 2.33 9.14 10.59
C THR A 48 3.71 8.72 10.08
N ASP A 49 4.32 7.68 10.66
CA ASP A 49 5.61 7.17 10.21
C ASP A 49 5.52 6.53 8.82
N ALA A 50 4.46 5.76 8.55
CA ALA A 50 4.18 5.26 7.20
C ALA A 50 3.97 6.41 6.19
N ILE A 51 3.30 7.49 6.60
CA ILE A 51 3.07 8.69 5.78
C ILE A 51 4.39 9.43 5.49
N LEU A 52 5.24 9.59 6.49
CA LEU A 52 6.54 10.28 6.35
C LEU A 52 7.50 9.44 5.50
N ASN A 53 7.50 8.13 5.66
CA ASN A 53 8.31 7.22 4.85
C ASN A 53 7.86 7.21 3.38
N ALA A 54 6.55 7.26 3.11
CA ALA A 54 6.01 7.42 1.75
C ALA A 54 6.46 8.75 1.11
N LYS A 55 6.36 9.87 1.85
CA LYS A 55 6.86 11.18 1.38
C LYS A 55 8.35 11.17 1.02
N ASN A 56 9.17 10.45 1.79
CA ASN A 56 10.63 10.40 1.58
C ASN A 56 11.04 9.47 0.42
N SER A 57 10.22 8.49 0.03
CA SER A 57 10.47 7.61 -1.13
C SER A 57 9.94 8.17 -2.45
N GLY A 58 9.22 9.30 -2.43
CA GLY A 58 8.53 9.84 -3.62
C GLY A 58 7.28 9.04 -4.00
N GLU A 59 6.83 8.11 -3.15
CA GLU A 59 5.60 7.36 -3.30
C GLU A 59 4.47 8.03 -2.51
N THR A 60 3.28 8.16 -3.10
CA THR A 60 2.13 8.72 -2.38
C THR A 60 1.61 7.71 -1.34
N ILE A 61 0.90 8.15 -0.29
CA ILE A 61 0.21 7.22 0.64
C ILE A 61 -0.70 6.30 -0.16
N TYR A 62 -1.31 6.82 -1.22
CA TYR A 62 -2.11 6.05 -2.16
C TYR A 62 -1.33 4.87 -2.79
N ASN A 63 -0.09 5.07 -3.25
CA ASN A 63 0.70 3.98 -3.88
C ASN A 63 1.04 2.87 -2.90
N SER A 64 1.52 3.25 -1.71
CA SER A 64 1.80 2.28 -0.65
C SER A 64 0.54 1.49 -0.25
N PHE A 65 -0.62 2.17 -0.24
CA PHE A 65 -1.89 1.51 0.01
C PHE A 65 -2.28 0.55 -1.13
N ILE A 66 -2.12 0.94 -2.39
CA ILE A 66 -2.41 0.08 -3.55
C ILE A 66 -1.56 -1.19 -3.51
N ASP A 67 -0.27 -1.09 -3.22
CA ASP A 67 0.61 -2.26 -3.12
C ASP A 67 0.18 -3.21 -1.98
N GLN A 68 -0.14 -2.66 -0.81
CA GLN A 68 -0.65 -3.46 0.32
C GLN A 68 -1.98 -4.13 -0.01
N MET A 69 -2.84 -3.46 -0.80
CA MET A 69 -4.11 -4.00 -1.25
C MET A 69 -3.94 -5.14 -2.24
N TYR A 70 -3.04 -5.02 -3.22
CA TYR A 70 -2.71 -6.10 -4.13
C TYR A 70 -2.17 -7.31 -3.39
N GLN A 71 -1.27 -7.08 -2.43
CA GLN A 71 -0.74 -8.17 -1.61
C GLN A 71 -1.84 -8.84 -0.77
N ALA A 72 -2.74 -8.05 -0.15
CA ALA A 72 -3.85 -8.60 0.62
C ALA A 72 -4.83 -9.42 -0.24
N ILE A 73 -5.12 -8.98 -1.47
CA ILE A 73 -5.96 -9.75 -2.41
C ILE A 73 -5.28 -11.07 -2.74
N LYS A 74 -3.99 -11.03 -3.09
CA LYS A 74 -3.20 -12.22 -3.42
C LYS A 74 -3.17 -13.21 -2.25
N ASP A 75 -2.90 -12.72 -1.04
CA ASP A 75 -2.86 -13.53 0.16
C ASP A 75 -4.23 -14.19 0.43
N ILE A 76 -5.34 -13.48 0.22
CA ILE A 76 -6.69 -14.05 0.40
C ILE A 76 -7.01 -15.09 -0.68
N THR A 77 -6.65 -14.84 -1.95
CA THR A 77 -6.93 -15.78 -3.04
C THR A 77 -6.10 -17.05 -2.91
N ASP A 78 -4.83 -16.92 -2.51
CA ASP A 78 -3.87 -18.02 -2.43
C ASP A 78 -3.95 -18.77 -1.09
N ASP A 79 -4.75 -18.32 -0.12
CA ASP A 79 -4.92 -19.02 1.16
C ASP A 79 -5.82 -20.26 1.02
N ASP A 80 -5.21 -21.44 0.99
CA ASP A 80 -5.91 -22.73 0.91
C ASP A 80 -6.74 -23.07 2.16
N LYS A 81 -6.60 -22.32 3.26
CA LYS A 81 -7.35 -22.55 4.51
C LYS A 81 -8.68 -21.83 4.55
N LEU A 82 -8.88 -20.81 3.71
CA LEU A 82 -10.13 -20.05 3.65
C LEU A 82 -11.12 -20.73 2.72
N SER A 83 -12.36 -20.91 3.19
CA SER A 83 -13.46 -21.33 2.33
C SER A 83 -13.82 -20.23 1.32
N SER A 84 -14.51 -20.58 0.24
CA SER A 84 -14.94 -19.62 -0.79
C SER A 84 -15.79 -18.47 -0.23
N ILE A 85 -16.60 -18.73 0.80
CA ILE A 85 -17.43 -17.72 1.46
C ILE A 85 -16.58 -16.77 2.31
N GLU A 86 -15.58 -17.29 3.03
CA GLU A 86 -14.67 -16.47 3.82
C GLU A 86 -13.77 -15.61 2.94
N LYS A 87 -13.29 -16.16 1.81
CA LYS A 87 -12.56 -15.39 0.78
C LYS A 87 -13.43 -14.26 0.23
N ALA A 88 -14.67 -14.53 -0.15
CA ALA A 88 -15.60 -13.51 -0.65
C ALA A 88 -15.84 -12.38 0.37
N ASN A 89 -16.05 -12.72 1.64
CA ASN A 89 -16.24 -11.74 2.71
C ASN A 89 -14.99 -10.90 2.97
N ALA A 90 -13.80 -11.51 2.92
CA ALA A 90 -12.53 -10.81 3.08
C ALA A 90 -12.26 -9.85 1.91
N LEU A 91 -12.49 -10.32 0.67
CA LEU A 91 -12.37 -9.49 -0.54
C LEU A 91 -13.36 -8.31 -0.56
N SER A 92 -14.58 -8.49 -0.04
CA SER A 92 -15.54 -7.38 0.09
C SER A 92 -15.01 -6.28 1.01
N LYS A 93 -14.39 -6.63 2.15
CA LYS A 93 -13.82 -5.66 3.10
C LYS A 93 -12.62 -4.91 2.53
N VAL A 94 -11.83 -5.62 1.72
CA VAL A 94 -10.75 -5.07 0.89
C VAL A 94 -11.34 -4.05 -0.09
N GLY A 95 -12.41 -4.39 -0.81
CA GLY A 95 -13.12 -3.46 -1.70
C GLY A 95 -13.65 -2.19 -1.00
N ASP A 96 -14.26 -2.34 0.18
CA ASP A 96 -14.74 -1.20 0.99
C ASP A 96 -13.61 -0.28 1.43
N SER A 97 -12.45 -0.85 1.77
CA SER A 97 -11.25 -0.10 2.16
C SER A 97 -10.69 0.69 0.98
N PHE A 98 -10.72 0.10 -0.22
CA PHE A 98 -10.32 0.76 -1.47
C PHE A 98 -11.22 1.97 -1.79
N ALA A 99 -12.54 1.82 -1.67
CA ALA A 99 -13.49 2.90 -1.92
C ALA A 99 -13.25 4.12 -1.00
N LYS A 100 -12.89 3.89 0.27
CA LYS A 100 -12.55 4.95 1.23
C LYS A 100 -11.21 5.63 0.90
N MET A 101 -10.22 4.88 0.42
CA MET A 101 -8.92 5.45 0.08
C MET A 101 -8.94 6.29 -1.19
N LYS A 102 -9.85 6.00 -2.14
CA LYS A 102 -10.12 6.90 -3.28
C LYS A 102 -10.50 8.32 -2.82
N TYR A 103 -11.23 8.44 -1.71
CA TYR A 103 -11.58 9.74 -1.14
C TYR A 103 -10.36 10.44 -0.53
N ILE A 104 -9.52 9.70 0.21
CA ILE A 104 -8.31 10.23 0.85
C ILE A 104 -7.28 10.66 -0.20
N ALA A 105 -7.08 9.89 -1.26
CA ALA A 105 -6.13 10.22 -2.32
C ALA A 105 -6.53 11.48 -3.12
N LYS A 106 -7.83 11.76 -3.23
CA LYS A 106 -8.33 13.03 -3.77
C LYS A 106 -7.95 14.23 -2.90
N LEU A 107 -7.83 14.03 -1.58
CA LEU A 107 -7.44 15.08 -0.64
C LEU A 107 -5.92 15.30 -0.56
N GLU A 108 -5.13 14.28 -0.91
CA GLU A 108 -3.67 14.29 -0.77
C GLU A 108 -2.96 15.11 -1.86
N ASP A 109 -3.36 14.92 -3.12
CA ASP A 109 -2.99 15.72 -4.30
C ASP A 109 -3.60 15.05 -5.55
N PRO A 110 -4.64 15.64 -6.16
CA PRO A 110 -5.30 15.07 -7.34
C PRO A 110 -4.38 14.81 -8.54
N ALA A 111 -3.31 15.59 -8.70
CA ALA A 111 -2.37 15.43 -9.82
C ALA A 111 -1.48 14.20 -9.60
N SER A 112 -0.92 14.05 -8.39
CA SER A 112 -0.12 12.89 -8.01
C SER A 112 -0.92 11.58 -8.01
N TYR A 113 -2.22 11.62 -7.66
CA TYR A 113 -3.12 10.46 -7.77
C TYR A 113 -3.32 10.01 -9.22
N LYS A 114 -3.63 10.94 -10.13
CA LYS A 114 -3.79 10.64 -11.56
C LYS A 114 -2.51 10.06 -12.14
N LEU A 115 -1.37 10.68 -11.83
CA LEU A 115 -0.06 10.22 -12.30
C LEU A 115 0.25 8.80 -11.81
N SER A 116 -0.12 8.49 -10.57
CA SER A 116 0.13 7.18 -9.99
C SER A 116 -0.70 6.06 -10.64
N ILE A 117 -1.98 6.32 -10.94
CA ILE A 117 -2.81 5.37 -11.70
C ILE A 117 -2.22 5.11 -13.08
N VAL A 118 -1.76 6.17 -13.76
CA VAL A 118 -1.14 6.04 -15.08
C VAL A 118 0.12 5.17 -15.02
N LYS A 119 0.98 5.38 -14.01
CA LYS A 119 2.19 4.55 -13.81
C LYS A 119 1.85 3.09 -13.59
N GLU A 120 0.85 2.78 -12.77
CA GLU A 120 0.45 1.40 -12.48
C GLU A 120 -0.13 0.70 -13.72
N VAL A 121 -0.95 1.39 -14.51
CA VAL A 121 -1.48 0.86 -15.77
C VAL A 121 -0.34 0.56 -16.75
N ILE A 122 0.64 1.46 -16.91
CA ILE A 122 1.80 1.24 -17.78
C ILE A 122 2.61 0.01 -17.28
N LYS A 123 2.84 -0.09 -15.97
CA LYS A 123 3.56 -1.22 -15.37
C LYS A 123 2.87 -2.56 -15.65
N LEU A 124 1.55 -2.65 -15.45
CA LEU A 124 0.77 -3.86 -15.73
C LEU A 124 0.86 -4.27 -17.21
N ILE A 125 0.79 -3.31 -18.14
CA ILE A 125 0.92 -3.56 -19.57
C ILE A 125 2.32 -4.12 -19.89
N VAL A 126 3.37 -3.51 -19.33
CA VAL A 126 4.75 -3.97 -19.52
C VAL A 126 4.97 -5.37 -18.96
N GLU A 127 4.47 -5.64 -17.75
CA GLU A 127 4.58 -6.96 -17.11
C GLU A 127 3.85 -8.05 -17.91
N HIS A 128 2.67 -7.75 -18.44
CA HIS A 128 1.92 -8.67 -19.30
C HIS A 128 2.73 -9.05 -20.54
N PHE A 129 3.27 -8.06 -21.28
CA PHE A 129 4.08 -8.33 -22.47
C PHE A 129 5.38 -9.09 -22.17
N LYS A 130 6.03 -8.81 -21.02
CA LYS A 130 7.18 -9.61 -20.57
C LYS A 130 6.80 -11.06 -20.32
N SER A 131 5.68 -11.29 -19.65
CA SER A 131 5.22 -12.65 -19.29
C SER A 131 4.77 -13.48 -20.50
N SER A 132 4.27 -12.83 -21.55
CA SER A 132 3.86 -13.49 -22.79
C SER A 132 4.99 -13.70 -23.81
N GLY A 133 6.18 -13.15 -23.54
CA GLY A 133 7.32 -13.17 -24.47
C GLY A 133 7.11 -12.31 -25.73
N ASP A 134 6.18 -11.36 -25.69
CA ASP A 134 5.88 -10.47 -26.82
C ASP A 134 6.79 -9.23 -26.81
N ASP A 135 8.08 -9.48 -27.09
CA ASP A 135 9.12 -8.45 -27.15
C ASP A 135 8.82 -7.37 -28.20
N LYS A 136 8.04 -7.70 -29.24
CA LYS A 136 7.70 -6.80 -30.34
C LYS A 136 6.69 -5.75 -29.92
N SER A 137 5.65 -6.16 -29.18
CA SER A 137 4.70 -5.23 -28.57
C SER A 137 5.35 -4.36 -27.50
N LEU A 138 6.32 -4.91 -26.74
CA LEU A 138 7.08 -4.16 -25.76
C LEU A 138 7.99 -3.09 -26.41
N GLN A 139 8.64 -3.43 -27.52
CA GLN A 139 9.40 -2.46 -28.33
C GLN A 139 8.49 -1.37 -28.91
N ASN A 140 7.32 -1.73 -29.43
CA ASN A 140 6.36 -0.74 -29.95
C ASN A 140 5.85 0.22 -28.87
N LEU A 141 5.66 -0.28 -27.64
CA LEU A 141 5.30 0.55 -26.50
C LEU A 141 6.42 1.54 -26.15
N VAL A 142 7.67 1.10 -26.14
CA VAL A 142 8.84 1.98 -25.92
C VAL A 142 8.91 3.05 -27.01
N LEU A 143 8.76 2.67 -28.29
CA LEU A 143 8.75 3.61 -29.41
C LEU A 143 7.60 4.63 -29.33
N LEU A 144 6.44 4.21 -28.86
CA LEU A 144 5.29 5.10 -28.64
C LEU A 144 5.59 6.13 -27.54
N LEU A 145 6.16 5.69 -26.41
CA LEU A 145 6.55 6.57 -25.29
C LEU A 145 7.63 7.58 -25.70
N ASP A 146 8.55 7.18 -26.57
CA ASP A 146 9.60 8.04 -27.12
C ASP A 146 9.12 8.94 -28.27
N SER A 147 7.89 8.74 -28.76
CA SER A 147 7.38 9.50 -29.91
C SER A 147 7.16 10.97 -29.57
N ALA A 148 7.59 11.85 -30.48
CA ALA A 148 7.39 13.30 -30.34
C ALA A 148 5.90 13.69 -30.26
N GLU A 149 5.01 12.88 -30.83
CA GLU A 149 3.56 13.09 -30.75
C GLU A 149 3.03 12.79 -29.34
N PHE A 150 3.50 11.71 -28.72
CA PHE A 150 3.13 11.36 -27.35
C PHE A 150 3.64 12.41 -26.35
N ASN A 151 4.90 12.83 -26.49
CA ASN A 151 5.49 13.88 -25.64
C ASN A 151 4.72 15.21 -25.75
N LYS A 152 4.38 15.65 -26.97
CA LYS A 152 3.52 16.84 -27.17
C LYS A 152 2.13 16.69 -26.53
N LYS A 153 1.52 15.51 -26.62
CA LYS A 153 0.20 15.26 -26.02
C LYS A 153 0.25 15.30 -24.49
N ILE A 154 1.33 14.80 -23.88
CA ILE A 154 1.57 14.88 -22.43
C ILE A 154 1.84 16.33 -21.98
N GLU A 155 2.65 17.08 -22.71
CA GLU A 155 2.93 18.49 -22.39
C GLU A 155 1.65 19.36 -22.39
N ASN A 156 0.76 19.14 -23.35
CA ASN A 156 -0.51 19.85 -23.44
C ASN A 156 -1.50 19.48 -22.32
N LEU A 157 -1.34 18.32 -21.67
CA LEU A 157 -2.17 17.92 -20.52
C LEU A 157 -1.75 18.62 -19.21
N ASN A 158 -0.50 19.09 -19.11
CA ASN A 158 0.00 19.84 -17.96
C ASN A 158 -0.27 21.35 -18.05
N ALA A 159 -0.85 21.82 -19.16
CA ALA A 159 -1.17 23.23 -19.42
C ALA A 159 -2.63 23.61 -19.04
N ILE A 160 -3.37 22.71 -18.39
CA ILE A 160 -4.75 22.87 -17.89
C ILE A 160 -4.74 22.69 -16.37
#